data_AF-A0A844U2E3-F1
#
_entry.id   AF-A0A844U2E3-F1
#
_cell.length_a   1.000
_cell.length_b   1.000
_cell.length_c   1.000
_cell.angle_alpha   90.00
_cell.angle_beta   90.00
_cell.angle_gamma   90.00
#
_symmetry.space_group_name_H-M   'P 1'
#
loop_
_entity.id
_entity.type
_entity.pdbx_description
1 polymer ?
#
loop_
_entity_poly.entity_id
_entity_poly.type
_entity_poly.pdbx_seq_one_letter_code
_entity_poly.pdbx_strand_id
1 'polypeptide(L)'
;MKKLPFLALIVLFSMCKSASHVKAPNKDLTIEERIEEIKTEDRLPDEKDVIDLPDYAQVRDDFRSVTEKTKENYLKGMRATEDKYSVIILTQGFKGEDITIKNENKTFLKSMIMSDLSTGIAKSIRIENTKDILVKDSYTKGEVTIETDHAKMFKFIYIMKNNSNKEVPFKVTFSNTLRPVR
;
A
#
# COMPACT_ATOMS: atom_id res chain seq x y z
N MET A 1 53.47 71.28 -1.69
CA MET A 1 52.66 71.20 -2.94
C MET A 1 52.28 69.74 -3.15
N LYS A 2 50.99 69.47 -3.42
CA LYS A 2 50.38 68.44 -4.31
C LYS A 2 51.02 67.04 -4.38
N LYS A 3 50.32 65.89 -4.41
CA LYS A 3 48.89 65.51 -4.38
C LYS A 3 48.85 63.96 -4.28
N LEU A 4 47.85 63.49 -3.55
CA LEU A 4 47.04 62.26 -3.65
C LEU A 4 47.64 60.83 -3.73
N PRO A 5 46.93 59.85 -3.12
CA PRO A 5 47.35 58.47 -2.90
C PRO A 5 46.88 57.54 -4.01
N PHE A 6 47.57 56.41 -4.21
CA PHE A 6 47.04 55.31 -5.03
C PHE A 6 46.27 54.32 -4.17
N LEU A 7 45.04 54.12 -4.63
CA LEU A 7 43.93 53.40 -4.06
C LEU A 7 44.23 51.90 -3.92
N ALA A 8 43.92 51.35 -2.75
CA ALA A 8 43.85 49.91 -2.51
C ALA A 8 42.66 49.30 -3.27
N LEU A 9 42.89 48.19 -3.96
CA LEU A 9 41.83 47.29 -4.44
C LEU A 9 42.19 45.86 -4.03
N ILE A 10 41.84 45.49 -2.79
CA ILE A 10 41.87 44.10 -2.33
C ILE A 10 40.48 43.53 -2.62
N VAL A 11 40.39 42.68 -3.65
CA VAL A 11 39.20 41.88 -3.93
C VAL A 11 39.18 40.73 -2.92
N LEU A 12 38.43 40.89 -1.83
CA LEU A 12 38.06 39.80 -0.94
C LEU A 12 37.00 38.95 -1.65
N PHE A 13 37.41 37.82 -2.24
CA PHE A 13 36.49 36.75 -2.56
C PHE A 13 35.97 36.16 -1.24
N SER A 14 34.83 36.66 -0.78
CA SER A 14 34.00 35.98 0.20
C SER A 14 33.48 34.69 -0.45
N MET A 15 34.18 33.58 -0.22
CA MET A 15 33.62 32.26 -0.46
C MET A 15 32.48 32.06 0.53
N CYS A 16 31.25 32.32 0.08
CA CYS A 16 30.07 31.73 0.68
C CYS A 16 30.27 30.20 0.64
N LYS A 17 30.58 29.62 1.81
CA LYS A 17 30.38 28.21 2.08
C LYS A 17 28.88 27.95 1.97
N SER A 18 28.40 27.72 0.76
CA SER A 18 27.15 27.02 0.56
C SER A 18 27.34 25.66 1.21
N ALA A 19 26.69 25.47 2.35
CA ALA A 19 26.47 24.15 2.90
C ALA A 19 25.62 23.40 1.87
N SER A 20 26.30 22.74 0.93
CA SER A 20 25.73 21.65 0.18
C SER A 20 25.34 20.61 1.21
N HIS A 21 24.05 20.57 1.57
CA HIS A 21 23.44 19.38 2.12
C HIS A 21 23.67 18.26 1.10
N VAL A 22 24.79 17.57 1.24
CA VAL A 22 25.03 16.30 0.60
C VAL A 22 24.00 15.38 1.25
N LYS A 23 22.85 15.25 0.58
CA LYS A 23 21.87 14.23 0.89
C LYS A 23 22.62 12.91 0.79
N ALA A 24 22.83 12.26 1.93
CA ALA A 24 23.47 10.95 1.96
C ALA A 24 22.75 10.05 0.94
N PRO A 25 23.48 9.17 0.22
CA PRO A 25 22.83 8.21 -0.66
C PRO A 25 21.80 7.45 0.17
N ASN A 26 20.52 7.50 -0.25
CA ASN A 26 19.47 6.70 0.36
C ASN A 26 19.97 5.26 0.37
N LYS A 27 20.20 4.70 1.56
CA LYS A 27 20.40 3.27 1.71
C LYS A 27 19.11 2.63 1.17
N ASP A 28 19.22 1.78 0.16
CA ASP A 28 18.08 0.95 -0.26
C ASP A 28 17.75 0.02 0.91
N LEU A 29 16.75 0.40 1.70
CA LEU A 29 16.26 -0.39 2.81
C LEU A 29 15.43 -1.55 2.27
N THR A 30 15.55 -2.73 2.89
CA THR A 30 14.62 -3.81 2.61
C THR A 30 13.21 -3.46 3.13
N ILE A 31 12.18 -4.16 2.67
CA ILE A 31 10.81 -3.89 3.13
C ILE A 31 10.67 -4.13 4.64
N GLU A 32 11.37 -5.12 5.20
CA GLU A 32 11.42 -5.37 6.64
C GLU A 32 12.06 -4.21 7.41
N GLU A 33 13.23 -3.74 6.97
CA GLU A 33 13.91 -2.60 7.60
C GLU A 33 13.00 -1.36 7.57
N ARG A 34 12.29 -1.15 6.46
CA ARG A 34 11.36 -0.03 6.31
C ARG A 34 10.13 -0.17 7.21
N ILE A 35 9.59 -1.38 7.37
CA ILE A 35 8.49 -1.65 8.32
C ILE A 35 8.94 -1.35 9.76
N GLU A 36 10.17 -1.72 10.13
CA GLU A 36 10.71 -1.44 11.47
C GLU A 36 10.94 0.05 11.71
N GLU A 37 11.44 0.77 10.72
CA GLU A 37 11.59 2.24 10.77
C GLU A 37 10.23 2.93 10.96
N ILE A 38 9.23 2.56 10.15
CA ILE A 38 7.86 3.10 10.24
C ILE A 38 7.24 2.85 11.62
N LYS A 39 7.45 1.66 12.19
CA LYS A 39 7.01 1.35 13.56
C LYS A 39 7.71 2.19 14.61
N THR A 40 9.00 2.48 14.42
CA THR A 40 9.78 3.34 15.32
C THR A 40 9.31 4.81 15.23
N GLU A 41 8.85 5.24 14.05
CA GLU A 41 8.29 6.57 13.81
C GLU A 41 6.83 6.73 14.24
N ASP A 42 6.17 5.68 14.75
CA ASP A 42 4.76 5.65 15.17
C ASP A 42 3.80 6.20 14.09
N ARG A 43 4.05 5.83 12.83
CA ARG A 43 3.19 6.20 11.70
C ARG A 43 2.77 4.98 10.90
N LEU A 44 1.81 5.17 10.00
CA LEU A 44 1.39 4.15 9.04
C LEU A 44 2.20 4.26 7.75
N PRO A 45 2.40 3.15 7.02
CA PRO A 45 3.03 3.18 5.70
C PRO A 45 2.16 3.92 4.70
N ASP A 46 2.80 4.63 3.79
CA ASP A 46 2.17 5.30 2.65
C ASP A 46 2.83 4.87 1.32
N GLU A 47 2.44 5.51 0.21
CA GLU A 47 2.88 5.12 -1.13
C GLU A 47 4.40 5.20 -1.32
N LYS A 48 5.06 6.22 -0.74
CA LYS A 48 6.53 6.37 -0.84
C LYS A 48 7.29 5.31 -0.03
N ASP A 49 6.57 4.54 0.79
CA ASP A 49 7.12 3.43 1.55
C ASP A 49 7.18 2.12 0.80
N VAL A 50 6.44 1.99 -0.29
CA VAL A 50 6.40 0.73 -1.04
C VAL A 50 7.41 0.77 -2.17
N ILE A 51 8.22 -0.28 -2.24
CA ILE A 51 9.21 -0.51 -3.29
C ILE A 51 8.65 -1.61 -4.21
N ASP A 52 8.91 -1.47 -5.52
CA ASP A 52 8.57 -2.48 -6.54
C ASP A 52 7.09 -2.90 -6.57
N LEU A 53 6.19 -1.92 -6.45
CA LEU A 53 4.77 -2.19 -6.56
C LEU A 53 4.40 -2.57 -8.01
N PRO A 54 3.72 -3.71 -8.24
CA PRO A 54 3.39 -4.15 -9.59
C PRO A 54 2.33 -3.26 -10.25
N ASP A 55 2.31 -3.19 -11.58
CA ASP A 55 1.43 -2.29 -12.37
C ASP A 55 -0.08 -2.46 -12.10
N TYR A 56 -0.50 -3.61 -11.58
CA TYR A 56 -1.89 -3.89 -11.20
C TYR A 56 -2.26 -3.37 -9.82
N ALA A 57 -1.29 -2.89 -9.05
CA ALA A 57 -1.45 -2.47 -7.68
C ALA A 57 -1.16 -0.98 -7.51
N GLN A 58 -1.75 -0.41 -6.46
CA GLN A 58 -1.52 0.96 -6.02
C GLN A 58 -1.64 1.02 -4.49
N VAL A 59 -1.04 2.04 -3.88
CA VAL A 59 -1.31 2.41 -2.48
C VAL A 59 -2.25 3.60 -2.48
N ARG A 60 -3.30 3.56 -1.64
CA ARG A 60 -4.25 4.68 -1.59
C ARG A 60 -4.96 4.76 -0.25
N ASP A 61 -4.97 5.94 0.34
CA ASP A 61 -5.66 6.25 1.60
C ASP A 61 -6.53 7.53 1.53
N ASP A 62 -6.59 8.18 0.36
CA ASP A 62 -7.27 9.47 0.14
C ASP A 62 -8.80 9.38 -0.01
N PHE A 63 -9.38 8.20 0.19
CA PHE A 63 -10.82 8.00 0.09
C PHE A 63 -11.54 8.24 1.42
N ARG A 64 -12.86 8.44 1.35
CA ARG A 64 -13.69 8.61 2.54
C ARG A 64 -13.47 7.44 3.51
N SER A 65 -13.08 7.76 4.74
CA SER A 65 -12.85 6.80 5.81
C SER A 65 -14.07 6.68 6.74
N VAL A 66 -14.17 5.55 7.44
CA VAL A 66 -15.00 5.43 8.64
C VAL A 66 -14.27 6.03 9.86
N THR A 67 -14.97 6.15 10.99
CA THR A 67 -14.30 6.53 12.24
C THR A 67 -13.35 5.44 12.73
N GLU A 68 -12.31 5.81 13.48
CA GLU A 68 -11.38 4.84 14.09
C GLU A 68 -12.11 3.77 14.93
N LYS A 69 -13.10 4.19 15.73
CA LYS A 69 -13.95 3.26 16.49
C LYS A 69 -14.68 2.26 15.59
N THR A 70 -15.20 2.71 14.45
CA THR A 70 -15.85 1.82 13.47
C THR A 70 -14.83 0.85 12.87
N LYS A 71 -13.63 1.33 12.52
CA LYS A 71 -12.53 0.51 11.99
C LYS A 71 -12.11 -0.57 12.99
N GLU A 72 -11.91 -0.21 14.26
CA GLU A 72 -11.60 -1.16 15.33
C GLU A 72 -12.69 -2.22 15.51
N ASN A 73 -13.96 -1.80 15.56
CA ASN A 73 -15.08 -2.73 15.70
C ASN A 73 -15.16 -3.69 14.51
N TYR A 74 -14.92 -3.20 13.29
CA TYR A 74 -14.85 -4.02 12.09
C TYR A 74 -13.73 -5.05 12.19
N LEU A 75 -12.52 -4.63 12.56
CA LEU A 75 -11.36 -5.53 12.72
C LEU A 75 -11.58 -6.56 13.84
N LYS A 76 -12.21 -6.17 14.95
CA LYS A 76 -12.60 -7.09 16.03
C LYS A 76 -13.59 -8.15 15.52
N GLY A 77 -14.61 -7.73 14.78
CA GLY A 77 -15.58 -8.65 14.15
C GLY A 77 -14.92 -9.63 13.18
N MET A 78 -13.90 -9.16 12.44
CA MET A 78 -13.11 -9.99 11.53
C MET A 78 -12.02 -10.82 12.24
N ARG A 79 -11.79 -10.61 13.54
CA ARG A 79 -10.67 -11.15 14.33
C ARG A 79 -9.30 -10.83 13.71
N ALA A 80 -9.17 -9.61 13.16
CA ALA A 80 -8.05 -9.15 12.36
C ALA A 80 -7.30 -7.95 12.99
N THR A 81 -7.38 -7.81 14.32
CA THR A 81 -6.74 -6.69 15.05
C THR A 81 -5.23 -6.85 15.16
N GLU A 82 -4.71 -8.08 15.19
CA GLU A 82 -3.27 -8.34 15.28
C GLU A 82 -2.54 -7.96 13.98
N ASP A 83 -1.25 -7.61 14.09
CA ASP A 83 -0.40 -7.20 12.95
C ASP A 83 -0.20 -8.29 11.91
N LYS A 84 -0.20 -9.57 12.33
CA LYS A 84 -0.07 -10.74 11.45
C LYS A 84 -1.29 -10.99 10.56
N TYR A 85 -2.32 -10.15 10.67
CA TYR A 85 -3.52 -10.25 9.87
C TYR A 85 -3.77 -8.98 9.07
N SER A 86 -4.23 -9.19 7.85
CA SER A 86 -4.81 -8.16 6.99
C SER A 86 -6.19 -8.61 6.54
N VAL A 87 -6.99 -7.70 6.01
CA VAL A 87 -8.32 -8.00 5.47
C VAL A 87 -8.33 -7.76 3.97
N ILE A 88 -8.55 -8.83 3.21
CA ILE A 88 -8.87 -8.70 1.79
C ILE A 88 -10.34 -8.32 1.66
N ILE A 89 -10.60 -7.25 0.90
CA ILE A 89 -11.95 -6.78 0.59
C ILE A 89 -12.14 -6.85 -0.92
N LEU A 90 -12.89 -7.85 -1.38
CA LEU A 90 -13.38 -7.94 -2.75
C LEU A 90 -14.44 -6.86 -2.96
N THR A 91 -14.26 -6.03 -3.98
CA THR A 91 -15.08 -4.84 -4.24
C THR A 91 -15.95 -5.01 -5.49
N GLN A 92 -15.86 -4.09 -6.45
CA GLN A 92 -16.73 -4.02 -7.61
C GLN A 92 -16.23 -4.92 -8.77
N GLY A 93 -17.15 -5.19 -9.69
CA GLY A 93 -16.87 -5.81 -10.99
C GLY A 93 -17.01 -7.34 -11.01
N PHE A 94 -17.29 -7.97 -9.87
CA PHE A 94 -17.57 -9.41 -9.81
C PHE A 94 -19.04 -9.67 -10.19
N LYS A 95 -19.25 -10.58 -11.15
CA LYS A 95 -20.54 -10.92 -11.77
C LYS A 95 -20.93 -12.39 -11.58
N GLY A 96 -20.39 -13.06 -10.56
CA GLY A 96 -20.62 -14.48 -10.29
C GLY A 96 -19.43 -15.37 -10.66
N GLU A 97 -18.20 -14.85 -10.61
CA GLU A 97 -17.00 -15.64 -10.85
C GLU A 97 -16.61 -16.48 -9.63
N ASP A 98 -16.05 -17.67 -9.88
CA ASP A 98 -15.51 -18.54 -8.84
C ASP A 98 -14.12 -18.08 -8.42
N ILE A 99 -14.05 -17.37 -7.29
CA ILE A 99 -12.82 -16.82 -6.74
C ILE A 99 -12.25 -17.76 -5.66
N THR A 100 -10.96 -18.03 -5.77
CA THR A 100 -10.17 -18.71 -4.74
C THR A 100 -9.13 -17.75 -4.18
N ILE A 101 -9.05 -17.65 -2.85
CA ILE A 101 -8.01 -16.93 -2.13
C ILE A 101 -7.32 -17.93 -1.22
N LYS A 102 -6.02 -18.14 -1.43
CA LYS A 102 -5.23 -19.12 -0.66
C LYS A 102 -3.79 -18.68 -0.52
N ASN A 103 -3.10 -19.24 0.45
CA ASN A 103 -1.64 -19.33 0.44
C ASN A 103 -1.22 -20.80 0.32
N GLU A 104 0.07 -21.07 0.49
CA GLU A 104 0.62 -22.43 0.50
C GLU A 104 -0.01 -23.35 1.57
N ASN A 105 -0.45 -22.78 2.70
CA ASN A 105 -0.87 -23.55 3.88
C ASN A 105 -2.39 -23.68 4.01
N LYS A 106 -3.14 -22.74 3.45
CA LYS A 106 -4.57 -22.56 3.75
C LYS A 106 -5.32 -21.92 2.61
N THR A 107 -6.54 -22.41 2.39
CA THR A 107 -7.55 -21.71 1.58
C THR A 107 -8.40 -20.83 2.49
N PHE A 108 -8.39 -19.53 2.25
CA PHE A 108 -9.17 -18.54 3.00
C PHE A 108 -10.57 -18.37 2.41
N LEU A 109 -10.70 -18.53 1.10
CA LEU A 109 -11.95 -18.40 0.35
C LEU A 109 -11.93 -19.32 -0.86
N LYS A 110 -13.06 -19.98 -1.12
CA LYS A 110 -13.37 -20.61 -2.40
C LYS A 110 -14.88 -20.56 -2.61
N SER A 111 -15.35 -19.60 -3.38
CA SER A 111 -16.77 -19.39 -3.60
C SER A 111 -17.05 -18.56 -4.84
N MET A 112 -18.27 -18.66 -5.35
CA MET A 112 -18.82 -17.73 -6.33
C MET A 112 -18.99 -16.34 -5.69
N ILE A 113 -18.46 -15.30 -6.34
CA ILE A 113 -18.46 -13.93 -5.84
C ILE A 113 -19.27 -13.04 -6.77
N MET A 114 -20.18 -12.25 -6.19
CA MET A 114 -20.94 -11.23 -6.88
C MET A 114 -20.85 -9.93 -6.08
N SER A 115 -20.56 -8.82 -6.74
CA SER A 115 -20.54 -7.51 -6.09
C SER A 115 -21.95 -7.07 -5.72
N ASP A 116 -22.13 -6.57 -4.50
CA ASP A 116 -23.32 -5.81 -4.15
C ASP A 116 -23.24 -4.41 -4.80
N LEU A 117 -24.20 -4.10 -5.65
CA LEU A 117 -24.23 -2.84 -6.40
C LEU A 117 -24.52 -1.63 -5.51
N SER A 118 -25.19 -1.82 -4.37
CA SER A 118 -25.50 -0.75 -3.43
C SER A 118 -24.26 -0.32 -2.64
N THR A 119 -23.53 -1.31 -2.13
CA THR A 119 -22.37 -1.08 -1.26
C THR A 119 -21.04 -0.99 -2.02
N GLY A 120 -20.97 -1.59 -3.20
CA GLY A 120 -19.73 -1.78 -3.95
C GLY A 120 -18.77 -2.82 -3.35
N ILE A 121 -19.24 -3.59 -2.36
CA ILE A 121 -18.48 -4.66 -1.70
C ILE A 121 -19.04 -6.01 -2.11
N ALA A 122 -18.17 -6.97 -2.43
CA ALA A 122 -18.57 -8.34 -2.72
C ALA A 122 -18.32 -9.25 -1.52
N LYS A 123 -17.15 -9.16 -0.89
CA LYS A 123 -16.78 -10.01 0.25
C LYS A 123 -15.62 -9.42 1.03
N SER A 124 -15.57 -9.70 2.33
CA SER A 124 -14.40 -9.42 3.17
C SER A 124 -13.91 -10.70 3.82
N ILE A 125 -12.59 -10.89 3.83
CA ILE A 125 -11.94 -12.11 4.35
C ILE A 125 -10.69 -11.70 5.12
N ARG A 126 -10.53 -12.23 6.33
CA ARG A 126 -9.28 -12.13 7.07
C ARG A 126 -8.25 -13.10 6.49
N ILE A 127 -7.04 -12.62 6.28
CA ILE A 127 -5.89 -13.43 5.87
C ILE A 127 -4.77 -13.34 6.91
N GLU A 128 -3.88 -14.32 6.88
CA GLU A 128 -2.55 -14.25 7.52
C GLU A 128 -1.59 -13.63 6.51
N ASN A 129 -0.96 -12.51 6.86
CA ASN A 129 -0.06 -11.76 5.96
C ASN A 129 1.40 -12.21 6.08
N THR A 130 1.63 -13.44 6.52
CA THR A 130 2.97 -14.00 6.74
C THR A 130 3.49 -14.80 5.54
N LYS A 131 2.64 -14.98 4.52
CA LYS A 131 2.88 -15.75 3.30
C LYS A 131 2.16 -15.11 2.14
N ASP A 132 2.66 -15.37 0.94
CA ASP A 132 2.07 -14.84 -0.29
C ASP A 132 0.66 -15.38 -0.46
N ILE A 133 -0.23 -14.48 -0.88
CA ILE A 133 -1.63 -14.81 -1.10
C ILE A 133 -1.91 -14.83 -2.60
N LEU A 134 -2.29 -16.00 -3.10
CA LEU A 134 -2.78 -16.16 -4.46
C LEU A 134 -4.29 -15.89 -4.50
N VAL A 135 -4.70 -14.97 -5.37
CA VAL A 135 -6.10 -14.70 -5.71
C VAL A 135 -6.33 -15.12 -7.15
N LYS A 136 -7.25 -16.06 -7.34
CA LYS A 136 -7.49 -16.71 -8.64
C LYS A 136 -8.95 -16.64 -9.03
N ASP A 137 -9.21 -16.27 -10.27
CA ASP A 137 -10.50 -16.43 -10.93
C ASP A 137 -10.48 -17.70 -11.77
N SER A 138 -11.31 -18.67 -11.41
CA SER A 138 -11.35 -19.98 -12.09
C SER A 138 -11.93 -19.89 -13.50
N TYR A 139 -12.75 -18.88 -13.78
CA TYR A 139 -13.40 -18.70 -15.08
C TYR A 139 -12.43 -18.11 -16.10
N THR A 140 -11.77 -17.00 -15.75
CA THR A 140 -10.78 -16.38 -16.65
C THR A 140 -9.41 -17.06 -16.60
N LYS A 141 -9.16 -17.88 -15.58
CA LYS A 141 -7.86 -18.46 -15.21
C LYS A 141 -6.80 -17.44 -14.80
N GLY A 142 -7.12 -16.15 -14.83
CA GLY A 142 -6.20 -15.12 -14.39
C GLY A 142 -6.06 -15.10 -12.87
N GLU A 143 -4.89 -14.73 -12.43
CA GLU A 143 -4.50 -14.76 -11.02
C GLU A 143 -3.61 -13.56 -10.70
N VAL A 144 -3.58 -13.21 -9.42
CA VAL A 144 -2.68 -12.20 -8.88
C VAL A 144 -2.10 -12.72 -7.58
N THR A 145 -0.81 -12.49 -7.39
CA THR A 145 -0.13 -12.76 -6.13
C THR A 145 -0.03 -11.45 -5.36
N ILE A 146 -0.50 -11.48 -4.11
CA ILE A 146 -0.25 -10.43 -3.14
C ILE A 146 0.96 -10.89 -2.35
N GLU A 147 2.07 -10.23 -2.58
CA GLU A 147 3.33 -10.53 -1.91
C GLU A 147 3.23 -10.21 -0.42
N THR A 148 3.85 -11.07 0.37
CA THR A 148 3.91 -10.98 1.83
C THR A 148 4.36 -9.59 2.29
N ASP A 149 5.34 -9.03 1.58
CA ASP A 149 6.02 -7.81 2.02
C ASP A 149 5.10 -6.59 1.91
N HIS A 150 4.31 -6.50 0.83
CA HIS A 150 3.26 -5.50 0.73
C HIS A 150 2.08 -5.80 1.67
N ALA A 151 1.71 -7.07 1.86
CA ALA A 151 0.60 -7.46 2.72
C ALA A 151 0.83 -7.13 4.20
N LYS A 152 2.07 -7.18 4.68
CA LYS A 152 2.46 -6.80 6.05
C LYS A 152 2.34 -5.31 6.32
N MET A 153 2.54 -4.47 5.30
CA MET A 153 2.49 -3.02 5.45
C MET A 153 1.06 -2.51 5.67
N PHE A 154 0.06 -3.13 5.05
CA PHE A 154 -1.29 -2.56 5.01
C PHE A 154 -2.35 -3.44 5.66
N LYS A 155 -3.23 -2.80 6.43
CA LYS A 155 -4.33 -3.51 7.12
C LYS A 155 -5.44 -3.96 6.17
N PHE A 156 -5.72 -3.19 5.11
CA PHE A 156 -6.75 -3.49 4.12
C PHE A 156 -6.16 -3.65 2.73
N ILE A 157 -6.62 -4.67 2.02
CA ILE A 157 -6.22 -4.97 0.65
C ILE A 157 -7.49 -5.08 -0.19
N TYR A 158 -7.78 -4.04 -0.95
CA TYR A 158 -8.95 -3.99 -1.81
C TYR A 158 -8.65 -4.64 -3.14
N ILE A 159 -9.54 -5.52 -3.60
CA ILE A 159 -9.40 -6.19 -4.89
C ILE A 159 -10.64 -5.88 -5.71
N MET A 160 -10.45 -5.24 -6.86
CA MET A 160 -11.50 -4.96 -7.82
C MET A 160 -11.30 -5.86 -9.04
N LYS A 161 -12.40 -6.33 -9.63
CA LYS A 161 -12.32 -7.07 -10.89
C LYS A 161 -12.05 -6.09 -12.05
N ASN A 162 -10.99 -6.37 -12.80
CA ASN A 162 -10.71 -5.74 -14.08
C ASN A 162 -11.26 -6.63 -15.20
N ASN A 163 -12.45 -6.31 -15.70
CA ASN A 163 -13.06 -7.08 -16.80
C ASN A 163 -12.52 -6.69 -18.18
N SER A 164 -11.72 -5.63 -18.26
CA SER A 164 -11.11 -5.15 -19.50
C SER A 164 -9.79 -5.85 -19.82
N ASN A 165 -9.14 -6.49 -18.84
CA ASN A 165 -7.90 -7.23 -19.03
C ASN A 165 -8.06 -8.66 -18.50
N LYS A 166 -7.96 -9.67 -19.36
CA LYS A 166 -8.12 -11.08 -18.97
C LYS A 166 -6.85 -11.69 -18.37
N GLU A 167 -5.68 -11.20 -18.74
CA GLU A 167 -4.39 -11.66 -18.22
C GLU A 167 -4.19 -11.18 -16.79
N VAL A 168 -4.57 -9.93 -16.53
CA VAL A 168 -4.53 -9.30 -15.20
C VAL A 168 -5.95 -8.90 -14.80
N PRO A 169 -6.77 -9.87 -14.38
CA PRO A 169 -8.20 -9.66 -14.14
C PRO A 169 -8.50 -8.91 -12.83
N PHE A 170 -7.48 -8.43 -12.12
CA PHE A 170 -7.61 -7.78 -10.82
C PHE A 170 -6.87 -6.44 -10.80
N LYS A 171 -7.43 -5.48 -10.07
CA LYS A 171 -6.73 -4.29 -9.59
C LYS A 171 -6.66 -4.36 -8.08
N VAL A 172 -5.46 -4.20 -7.54
CA VAL A 172 -5.20 -4.29 -6.10
C VAL A 172 -4.98 -2.88 -5.55
N THR A 173 -5.49 -2.60 -4.36
CA THR A 173 -5.24 -1.34 -3.66
C THR A 173 -4.93 -1.64 -2.21
N PHE A 174 -3.71 -1.31 -1.82
CA PHE A 174 -3.23 -1.39 -0.46
C PHE A 174 -3.59 -0.12 0.31
N SER A 175 -4.07 -0.26 1.55
CA SER A 175 -4.58 0.86 2.32
C SER A 175 -4.63 0.57 3.82
N ASN A 176 -4.48 1.61 4.63
CA ASN A 176 -4.76 1.60 6.07
C ASN A 176 -6.15 2.18 6.41
N THR A 177 -6.88 2.63 5.39
CA THR A 177 -8.17 3.28 5.48
C THR A 177 -9.30 2.29 5.18
N LEU A 178 -10.27 2.20 6.08
CA LEU A 178 -11.46 1.39 5.86
C LEU A 178 -12.55 2.23 5.18
N ARG A 179 -12.91 1.86 3.95
CA ARG A 179 -14.04 2.44 3.21
C ARG A 179 -15.37 2.19 3.92
N PRO A 180 -16.26 3.19 4.03
CA PRO A 180 -17.64 2.99 4.44
C PRO A 180 -18.37 2.10 3.45
N VAL A 181 -19.07 1.10 3.98
CA VAL A 181 -20.11 0.35 3.27
C VAL A 181 -21.35 1.25 3.30
N ARG A 182 -21.86 1.66 2.13
CA ARG A 182 -23.07 2.48 2.02
C ARG A 182 -24.27 1.63 1.68
#